data_AF-A0A8J7RLS4-F1
#
_entry.id   AF-A0A8J7RLS4-F1
#
_cell.length_a   1.000
_cell.length_b   1.000
_cell.length_c   1.000
_cell.angle_alpha   90.00
_cell.angle_beta   90.00
_cell.angle_gamma   90.00
#
_symmetry.space_group_name_H-M   'P 1'
#
loop_
_entity.id
_entity.type
_entity.pdbx_description
1 polymer ?
#
loop_
_entity_poly.entity_id
_entity_poly.type
_entity_poly.pdbx_seq_one_letter_code
_entity_poly.pdbx_strand_id
1 'polypeptide(L)' 'MGSLLYIVAVVLVIAWLVGFVGYSTGGIIHILLVIAVIAVLLQVIQGRRVV' A
#
# COMPACT_ATOMS: atom_id res chain seq x y z
N MET A 1 2.82 19.71 11.05
CA MET A 1 2.42 19.51 9.64
C MET A 1 2.44 18.01 9.30
N GLY A 2 1.47 17.23 9.78
CA GLY A 2 1.43 15.76 9.58
C GLY A 2 0.12 15.22 9.04
N SER A 3 -0.89 16.08 8.84
CA SER A 3 -2.24 15.67 8.45
C SER A 3 -2.33 15.23 6.99
N LEU A 4 -1.68 15.94 6.06
CA LEU A 4 -1.77 15.64 4.62
C LEU A 4 -1.11 14.30 4.27
N LEU A 5 0.10 14.04 4.77
CA LEU A 5 0.80 12.77 4.51
C LEU A 5 0.10 11.57 5.15
N TYR A 6 -0.50 11.76 6.33
CA TYR A 6 -1.30 10.72 6.98
C TYR A 6 -2.57 10.39 6.18
N ILE A 7 -3.29 11.42 5.71
CA ILE A 7 -4.48 11.23 4.87
C ILE A 7 -4.10 10.52 3.57
N VAL A 8 -3.00 10.92 2.92
CA VAL A 8 -2.49 10.27 1.71
C VAL A 8 -2.14 8.81 1.99
N ALA A 9 -1.46 8.50 3.10
CA ALA A 9 -1.11 7.14 3.48
C ALA A 9 -2.37 6.28 3.71
N VAL A 10 -3.37 6.79 4.41
CA VAL A 10 -4.64 6.09 4.67
C VAL A 10 -5.40 5.84 3.37
N VAL A 11 -5.51 6.84 2.48
CA VAL A 11 -6.17 6.70 1.18
C VAL A 11 -5.45 5.65 0.31
N LEU A 12 -4.12 5.65 0.32
CA LEU A 12 -3.32 4.68 -0.44
C LEU A 12 -3.56 3.25 0.04
N VAL A 13 -3.66 3.04 1.35
CA VAL A 13 -3.96 1.73 1.97
C VAL A 13 -5.36 1.26 1.62
N ILE A 14 -6.37 2.14 1.66
CA ILE A 14 -7.75 1.80 1.32
C ILE A 14 -7.87 1.47 -0.18
N ALA A 15 -7.31 2.30 -1.06
CA ALA A 15 -7.31 2.04 -2.50
C ALA A 15 -6.60 0.73 -2.86
N TRP A 16 -5.51 0.40 -2.14
CA TRP A 16 -4.81 -0.87 -2.29
C TRP A 16 -5.68 -2.07 -1.87
N LEU A 17 -6.37 -2.00 -0.72
CA LEU A 17 -7.29 -3.04 -0.25
C LEU A 17 -8.44 -3.30 -1.23
N VAL A 18 -9.02 -2.22 -1.79
CA VAL A 18 -10.09 -2.31 -2.80
C VAL A 18 -9.56 -2.96 -4.09
N GLY A 19 -8.36 -2.61 -4.55
CA GLY A 19 -7.72 -3.25 -5.70
C GLY A 19 -7.39 -4.73 -5.46
N PHE A 20 -6.95 -5.10 -4.25
CA PHE A 20 -6.64 -6.48 -3.89
C PHE A 20 -7.88 -7.39 -3.93
N VAL A 21 -9.01 -6.90 -3.42
CA VAL A 21 -10.27 -7.66 -3.38
C VAL A 21 -10.97 -7.68 -4.76
N GLY A 22 -10.85 -6.60 -5.54
CA GLY A 22 -11.54 -6.45 -6.82
C GLY A 22 -10.92 -7.23 -7.99
N TYR A 23 -9.62 -7.51 -7.98
CA TYR A 23 -8.91 -8.15 -9.09
C TYR A 23 -8.49 -9.59 -8.77
N SER A 24 -9.48 -10.48 -8.62
CA SER A 24 -9.28 -11.93 -8.47
C SER A 24 -9.08 -12.64 -9.83
N THR A 25 -8.20 -12.10 -10.68
CA THR A 25 -7.95 -12.65 -12.02
C THR A 25 -6.44 -12.77 -12.29
N GLY A 26 -5.91 -13.99 -12.12
CA GLY A 26 -4.59 -14.40 -12.60
C GLY A 26 -3.47 -14.39 -11.54
N GLY A 27 -2.92 -15.58 -11.24
CA GLY A 27 -1.94 -15.80 -10.16
C GLY A 27 -0.69 -14.92 -10.19
N ILE A 28 -0.27 -14.40 -11.35
CA ILE A 28 0.89 -13.48 -11.46
C ILE A 28 0.58 -12.10 -10.89
N ILE A 29 -0.60 -11.54 -11.16
CA ILE A 29 -1.00 -10.21 -10.66
C ILE A 29 -1.13 -10.25 -9.13
N HIS A 30 -1.60 -11.38 -8.59
CA HIS A 30 -1.72 -11.57 -7.15
C HIS A 30 -0.36 -11.54 -6.43
N ILE A 31 0.66 -12.21 -6.99
CA ILE A 31 2.02 -12.22 -6.42
C ILE A 31 2.63 -10.82 -6.46
N LEU A 32 2.50 -10.10 -7.59
CA LEU A 32 2.99 -8.73 -7.71
C LEU A 32 2.28 -7.78 -6.73
N LEU A 33 0.97 -7.97 -6.52
CA LEU A 33 0.21 -7.21 -5.51
C LEU A 33 0.69 -7.51 -4.09
N VAL A 34 0.93 -8.77 -3.72
CA VAL A 34 1.46 -9.15 -2.40
C VAL A 34 2.81 -8.48 -2.13
N ILE A 35 3.72 -8.44 -3.12
CA ILE A 35 5.00 -7.73 -2.97
C ILE A 35 4.78 -6.23 -2.78
N ALA A 36 3.84 -5.63 -3.52
CA ALA A 36 3.49 -4.21 -3.35
C ALA A 36 2.96 -3.90 -1.95
N VAL A 37 2.16 -4.79 -1.34
CA VAL A 37 1.72 -4.67 0.08
C VAL A 37 2.89 -4.63 1.02
N ILE A 38 3.78 -5.61 0.89
CA ILE A 38 4.91 -5.77 1.80
C ILE A 38 5.78 -4.53 1.69
N ALA A 39 6.04 -4.01 0.48
CA ALA A 39 6.77 -2.76 0.28
C ALA A 39 6.09 -1.55 0.97
N VAL A 40 4.76 -1.43 0.87
CA VAL A 40 3.99 -0.35 1.51
C VAL A 40 3.99 -0.50 3.03
N LEU A 41 3.75 -1.70 3.57
CA LEU A 41 3.82 -1.97 5.01
C LEU A 41 5.22 -1.69 5.56
N LEU A 42 6.27 -2.13 4.85
CA LEU A 42 7.64 -1.80 5.20
C LEU A 42 7.87 -0.29 5.16
N GLN A 43 7.32 0.45 4.20
CA GLN A 43 7.45 1.90 4.13
C GLN A 43 6.71 2.63 5.27
N VAL A 44 5.52 2.16 5.64
CA VAL A 44 4.72 2.69 6.75
C VAL A 44 5.39 2.40 8.09
N ILE A 45 5.85 1.17 8.31
CA ILE A 45 6.53 0.73 9.55
C ILE A 45 7.92 1.36 9.66
N GLN A 46 8.68 1.42 8.56
CA GLN A 46 9.99 2.09 8.56
C GLN A 46 9.85 3.60 8.75
N GLY A 47 8.64 4.16 8.63
CA GLY A 47 8.34 5.57 8.92
C GLY A 47 9.40 6.48 8.33
N ARG A 48 9.76 6.24 7.05
CA ARG A 48 10.99 6.76 6.45
C ARG A 48 11.03 8.28 6.67
N ARG A 49 11.88 8.69 7.63
CA ARG A 49 12.54 9.98 7.61
C ARG A 49 13.39 9.92 6.35
N VAL A 50 12.80 10.33 5.23
CA VAL A 50 13.55 10.70 4.04
C VAL A 50 14.37 11.90 4.50
N VAL A 51 15.61 11.63 4.89
CA VAL A 51 16.63 12.64 5.20
C VAL A 51 17.25 13.11 3.90
#